data_AF-A0A7J7S444-F1
#
_entry.id   AF-A0A7J7S444-F1
#
_cell.length_a   1.000
_cell.length_b   1.000
_cell.length_c   1.000
_cell.angle_alpha   90.00
_cell.angle_beta   90.00
_cell.angle_gamma   90.00
#
_symmetry.space_group_name_H-M   'P 1'
#
loop_
_entity.id
_entity.type
_entity.pdbx_description
1 polymer ?
#
loop_
_entity_poly.entity_id
_entity_poly.type
_entity_poly.pdbx_seq_one_letter_code
_entity_poly.pdbx_strand_id
1 'polypeptide(L)'
;MQSVFYPAGRIAQRYDIKGCEVSRWVEPAPEGSPVVLVLKDLNFQGKTIDLGPQRSWLLRQMELDTAFLRDLNLLDYSLLMASQQLQEDERGPGGSLLFRSARSVQGLQSLAEPGAQNLRLLPEGPNALHIVDGPEQRYFLGLVDLATVYGLRKRLEHLWKALRYPNRAFSTVSPALYARRLCQWVEAHTD
;
A
#
# COMPACT_ATOMS: atom_id res chain seq x y z
N MET A 1 11.41 -12.29 10.15
CA MET A 1 11.03 -10.94 9.67
C MET A 1 10.15 -10.30 10.74
N GLN A 2 10.46 -9.08 11.16
CA GLN A 2 9.60 -8.33 12.08
C GLN A 2 8.36 -7.83 11.33
N SER A 3 7.20 -7.78 12.01
CA SER A 3 5.97 -7.21 11.44
C SER A 3 6.23 -5.76 11.06
N VAL A 4 6.00 -5.41 9.79
CA VAL A 4 6.16 -4.04 9.29
C VAL A 4 5.05 -3.12 9.82
N PHE A 5 3.94 -3.70 10.30
CA PHE A 5 2.84 -2.97 10.91
C PHE A 5 2.97 -2.93 12.44
N TYR A 6 2.82 -1.74 13.01
CA TYR A 6 2.87 -1.52 14.45
C TYR A 6 1.85 -0.45 14.88
N PRO A 7 1.13 -0.65 16.00
CA PRO A 7 1.09 -1.85 16.84
C PRO A 7 0.24 -2.96 16.21
N ALA A 8 0.75 -4.20 16.19
CA ALA A 8 0.14 -5.30 15.44
C ALA A 8 -1.31 -5.63 15.85
N GLY A 9 -1.66 -5.38 17.12
CA GLY A 9 -3.01 -5.63 17.67
C GLY A 9 -4.07 -4.59 17.30
N ARG A 10 -3.70 -3.46 16.68
CA ARG A 10 -4.67 -2.43 16.20
C ARG A 10 -4.93 -2.50 14.71
N ILE A 11 -4.22 -3.38 13.99
CA ILE A 11 -4.40 -3.56 12.55
C ILE A 11 -5.64 -4.40 12.30
N ALA A 12 -6.67 -3.77 11.74
CA ALA A 12 -7.94 -4.42 11.47
C ALA A 12 -7.82 -5.38 10.28
N GLN A 13 -7.27 -4.92 9.16
CA GLN A 13 -7.20 -5.69 7.92
C GLN A 13 -5.88 -5.43 7.19
N ARG A 14 -5.41 -6.43 6.45
CA ARG A 14 -4.19 -6.39 5.64
C ARG A 14 -4.52 -6.85 4.23
N TYR A 15 -3.94 -6.20 3.24
CA TYR A 15 -4.19 -6.45 1.82
C TYR A 15 -2.86 -6.49 1.06
N ASP A 16 -2.74 -7.47 0.16
CA ASP A 16 -1.75 -7.52 -0.91
C ASP A 16 -2.48 -7.20 -2.22
N ILE A 17 -2.16 -6.09 -2.86
CA ILE A 17 -2.85 -5.59 -4.05
C ILE A 17 -1.89 -5.56 -5.25
N LYS A 18 -2.33 -6.04 -6.42
CA LYS A 18 -1.56 -6.02 -7.68
C LYS A 18 -2.29 -5.31 -8.83
N GLY A 19 -3.53 -4.89 -8.61
CA GLY A 19 -4.42 -4.30 -9.59
C GLY A 19 -4.96 -5.32 -10.60
N CYS A 20 -5.04 -6.61 -10.27
CA CYS A 20 -5.58 -7.64 -11.17
C CYS A 20 -6.58 -8.56 -10.46
N GLU A 21 -7.31 -9.35 -11.24
CA GLU A 21 -8.45 -10.13 -10.71
C GLU A 21 -8.14 -11.64 -10.63
N VAL A 22 -7.29 -12.17 -11.52
CA VAL A 22 -7.05 -13.61 -11.63
C VAL A 22 -6.26 -14.13 -10.42
N SER A 23 -6.85 -15.05 -9.66
CA SER A 23 -6.27 -15.64 -8.43
C SER A 23 -6.01 -14.61 -7.32
N ARG A 24 -6.78 -13.51 -7.31
CA ARG A 24 -6.66 -12.41 -6.35
C ARG A 24 -7.81 -12.37 -5.34
N TRP A 25 -8.24 -13.55 -4.89
CA TRP A 25 -9.20 -13.74 -3.80
C TRP A 25 -8.67 -14.77 -2.79
N VAL A 26 -9.03 -14.59 -1.53
CA VAL A 26 -8.78 -15.55 -0.43
C VAL A 26 -10.04 -15.61 0.43
N GLU A 27 -10.39 -16.79 0.93
CA GLU A 27 -11.48 -16.99 1.91
C GLU A 27 -11.14 -16.23 3.20
N PRO A 28 -11.96 -15.25 3.63
CA PRO A 28 -11.73 -14.54 4.89
C PRO A 28 -11.79 -15.48 6.10
N ALA A 29 -11.00 -15.17 7.13
CA ALA A 29 -11.12 -15.89 8.40
C ALA A 29 -12.48 -15.59 9.05
N PRO A 30 -13.09 -16.57 9.75
CA PRO A 30 -14.30 -16.33 10.54
C PRO A 30 -14.09 -15.21 11.56
N GLU A 31 -15.17 -14.49 11.89
CA GLU A 31 -15.13 -13.46 12.92
C GLU A 31 -14.62 -14.03 14.26
N GLY A 32 -13.71 -13.30 14.91
CA GLY A 32 -13.10 -13.72 16.17
C GLY A 32 -11.93 -14.70 16.04
N SER A 33 -11.56 -15.11 14.83
CA SER A 33 -10.36 -15.93 14.62
C SER A 33 -9.08 -15.15 14.94
N PRO A 34 -8.10 -15.74 15.66
CA PRO A 34 -6.79 -15.11 15.90
C PRO A 34 -5.91 -15.08 14.63
N VAL A 35 -6.36 -15.69 13.54
CA VAL A 35 -5.59 -15.82 12.31
C VAL A 35 -5.54 -14.49 11.57
N VAL A 36 -4.34 -13.92 11.47
CA VAL A 36 -4.05 -12.76 10.63
C VAL A 36 -3.92 -13.23 9.18
N LEU A 37 -4.95 -12.98 8.38
CA LEU A 37 -4.96 -13.27 6.95
C LEU A 37 -4.61 -12.00 6.14
N VAL A 38 -3.82 -12.17 5.07
CA VAL A 38 -3.60 -11.12 4.06
C VAL A 38 -4.61 -11.32 2.94
N LEU A 39 -5.54 -10.38 2.83
CA LEU A 39 -6.57 -10.32 1.81
C LEU A 39 -6.00 -9.82 0.48
N LYS A 40 -6.76 -9.96 -0.61
CA LYS A 40 -6.30 -9.59 -1.96
C LYS A 40 -7.27 -8.64 -2.66
N ASP A 41 -7.01 -8.31 -3.92
CA ASP A 41 -7.74 -7.32 -4.74
C ASP A 41 -9.26 -7.56 -4.73
N LEU A 42 -9.72 -8.80 -4.92
CA LEU A 42 -11.14 -9.11 -4.96
C LEU A 42 -11.81 -9.03 -3.57
N ASN A 43 -11.06 -9.19 -2.49
CA ASN A 43 -11.56 -8.97 -1.12
C ASN A 43 -11.72 -7.48 -0.78
N PHE A 44 -11.12 -6.59 -1.57
CA PHE A 44 -11.21 -5.15 -1.39
C PHE A 44 -12.36 -4.52 -2.20
N GLN A 45 -13.07 -5.29 -3.04
CA GLN A 45 -14.16 -4.77 -3.85
C GLN A 45 -15.26 -4.11 -2.99
N GLY A 46 -15.73 -2.94 -3.43
CA GLY A 46 -16.74 -2.15 -2.73
C GLY A 46 -16.22 -1.38 -1.51
N LYS A 47 -14.90 -1.37 -1.28
CA LYS A 47 -14.26 -0.56 -0.23
C LYS A 47 -13.49 0.58 -0.87
N THR A 48 -13.38 1.68 -0.14
CA THR A 48 -12.58 2.85 -0.51
C THR A 48 -11.65 3.24 0.63
N ILE A 49 -10.51 3.81 0.28
CA ILE A 49 -9.51 4.33 1.19
C ILE A 49 -9.73 5.83 1.27
N ASP A 50 -10.21 6.31 2.41
CA ASP A 50 -10.44 7.74 2.62
C ASP A 50 -9.14 8.39 3.11
N LEU A 51 -8.46 9.09 2.20
CA LEU A 51 -7.18 9.76 2.46
C LEU A 51 -7.33 11.27 2.56
N GLY A 52 -8.51 11.80 2.21
CA GLY A 52 -8.80 13.23 2.20
C GLY A 52 -7.72 14.03 1.44
N PRO A 53 -7.16 15.11 2.04
CA PRO A 53 -6.15 15.93 1.38
C PRO A 53 -4.88 15.17 0.95
N GLN A 54 -4.56 14.06 1.61
CA GLN A 54 -3.34 13.29 1.34
C GLN A 54 -3.43 12.40 0.10
N ARG A 55 -4.63 12.24 -0.48
CA ARG A 55 -4.83 11.47 -1.72
C ARG A 55 -3.88 11.90 -2.83
N SER A 56 -3.80 13.21 -3.08
CA SER A 56 -2.95 13.78 -4.14
C SER A 56 -1.47 13.41 -3.98
N TRP A 57 -0.98 13.41 -2.74
CA TRP A 57 0.38 13.02 -2.42
C TRP A 57 0.61 11.52 -2.68
N LEU A 58 -0.30 10.66 -2.24
CA LEU A 58 -0.16 9.21 -2.44
C LEU A 58 -0.16 8.86 -3.93
N LEU A 59 -1.08 9.43 -4.72
CA LEU A 59 -1.12 9.20 -6.16
C LEU A 59 0.21 9.60 -6.82
N ARG A 60 0.75 10.76 -6.42
CA ARG A 60 2.04 11.21 -6.92
C ARG A 60 3.19 10.28 -6.51
N GLN A 61 3.20 9.80 -5.27
CA GLN A 61 4.20 8.85 -4.78
C GLN A 61 4.14 7.53 -5.56
N MET A 62 2.94 7.00 -5.79
CA MET A 62 2.73 5.78 -6.59
C MET A 62 3.21 5.94 -8.04
N GLU A 63 2.99 7.09 -8.67
CA GLU A 63 3.52 7.37 -10.00
C GLU A 63 5.06 7.32 -10.03
N LEU A 64 5.71 7.97 -9.06
CA LEU A 64 7.17 8.03 -8.99
C LEU A 64 7.77 6.64 -8.74
N ASP A 65 7.23 5.91 -7.76
CA ASP A 65 7.75 4.60 -7.38
C ASP A 65 7.52 3.57 -8.49
N THR A 66 6.34 3.55 -9.10
CA THR A 66 6.07 2.62 -10.20
C THR A 66 6.81 2.98 -11.49
N ALA A 67 7.09 4.26 -11.74
CA ALA A 67 7.98 4.67 -12.83
C ALA A 67 9.41 4.15 -12.61
N PHE A 68 9.93 4.27 -11.39
CA PHE A 68 11.24 3.72 -11.02
C PHE A 68 11.29 2.19 -11.20
N LEU A 69 10.29 1.46 -10.70
CA LEU A 69 10.21 0.00 -10.84
C LEU A 69 10.09 -0.43 -12.31
N ARG A 70 9.31 0.30 -13.11
CA ARG A 70 9.19 0.09 -14.55
C ARG A 70 10.55 0.22 -15.24
N ASP A 71 11.32 1.25 -14.91
CA ASP A 71 12.62 1.52 -15.55
C ASP A 71 13.65 0.43 -15.21
N LEU A 72 13.53 -0.16 -14.01
CA LEU A 72 14.27 -1.37 -13.61
C LEU A 72 13.72 -2.67 -14.21
N ASN A 73 12.66 -2.60 -15.01
CA ASN A 73 11.93 -3.75 -15.55
C ASN A 73 11.46 -4.72 -14.46
N LEU A 74 11.08 -4.20 -13.29
CA LEU A 74 10.52 -5.00 -12.21
C LEU A 74 9.02 -5.25 -12.45
N LEU A 75 8.57 -6.43 -12.04
CA LEU A 75 7.19 -6.89 -12.15
C LEU A 75 6.75 -7.61 -10.89
N ASP A 76 5.45 -7.94 -10.84
CA ASP A 76 4.85 -8.77 -9.81
C ASP A 76 4.99 -8.22 -8.37
N TYR A 77 5.37 -6.95 -8.21
CA TYR A 77 5.38 -6.25 -6.94
C TYR A 77 3.96 -5.92 -6.48
N SER A 78 3.72 -6.01 -5.18
CA SER A 78 2.40 -5.74 -4.59
C SER A 78 2.42 -4.43 -3.82
N LEU A 79 1.29 -3.72 -3.82
CA LEU A 79 1.01 -2.72 -2.79
C LEU A 79 0.49 -3.45 -1.54
N LEU A 80 1.33 -3.50 -0.51
CA LEU A 80 0.94 -3.95 0.81
C LEU A 80 0.22 -2.79 1.52
N MET A 81 -0.98 -3.08 2.00
CA MET A 81 -1.85 -2.11 2.66
C MET A 81 -2.38 -2.69 3.97
N ALA A 82 -2.45 -1.86 5.00
CA ALA A 82 -3.19 -2.18 6.21
C ALA A 82 -3.98 -0.98 6.72
N SER A 83 -5.13 -1.25 7.32
CA SER A 83 -5.98 -0.24 7.95
C SER A 83 -6.03 -0.42 9.47
N GLN A 84 -6.07 0.70 10.18
CA GLN A 84 -6.22 0.79 11.62
C GLN A 84 -7.26 1.87 11.93
N GLN A 85 -8.23 1.56 12.78
CA GLN A 85 -9.16 2.58 13.27
C GLN A 85 -8.45 3.55 14.22
N LEU A 86 -8.67 4.84 14.01
CA LEU A 86 -8.23 5.89 14.92
C LEU A 86 -9.13 5.89 16.16
N GLN A 87 -8.52 6.06 17.34
CA GLN A 87 -9.28 6.27 18.57
C GLN A 87 -9.77 7.73 18.66
N GLU A 88 -10.75 8.01 19.53
CA GLU A 88 -11.34 9.34 19.67
C GLU A 88 -10.32 10.44 20.04
N ASP A 89 -9.25 10.08 20.77
CA ASP A 89 -8.13 10.96 21.13
C ASP A 89 -7.17 11.23 19.95
N GLU A 90 -7.14 10.33 18.95
CA GLU A 90 -6.37 10.47 17.73
C GLU A 90 -7.16 11.17 16.61
N ARG A 91 -8.50 11.21 16.71
CA ARG A 91 -9.41 11.86 15.76
C ARG A 91 -9.42 13.38 15.98
N GLY A 92 -8.58 14.09 15.22
CA GLY A 92 -8.61 15.54 15.14
C GLY A 92 -7.24 16.17 14.81
N PRO A 93 -7.19 17.48 14.50
CA PRO A 93 -5.95 18.17 14.14
C PRO A 93 -4.87 18.13 15.25
N GLY A 94 -5.27 17.87 16.50
CA GLY A 94 -4.38 17.69 17.66
C GLY A 94 -4.02 16.24 18.00
N GLY A 95 -4.68 15.24 17.42
CA GLY A 95 -4.44 13.82 17.72
C GLY A 95 -3.11 13.31 17.17
N SER A 96 -2.68 13.82 16.01
CA SER A 96 -1.34 13.56 15.47
C SER A 96 -0.23 14.12 16.39
N LEU A 97 -0.51 15.22 17.10
CA LEU A 97 0.42 15.86 18.05
C LEU A 97 0.59 15.09 19.37
N LEU A 98 -0.43 14.34 19.81
CA LEU A 98 -0.29 13.46 20.98
C LEU A 98 0.61 12.25 20.67
N PHE A 99 0.47 11.66 19.48
CA PHE A 99 1.42 10.64 19.00
C PHE A 99 2.84 11.20 18.79
N ARG A 100 2.95 12.47 18.37
CA ARG A 100 4.22 13.22 18.28
C ARG A 100 4.91 13.34 19.64
N SER A 101 4.14 13.53 20.73
CA SER A 101 4.66 13.76 22.08
C SER A 101 5.08 12.46 22.79
N ALA A 102 4.32 11.37 22.64
CA ALA A 102 4.66 10.09 23.25
C ALA A 102 5.93 9.47 22.64
N ARG A 103 6.28 9.81 21.38
CA ARG A 103 7.54 9.40 20.74
C ARG A 103 8.68 10.41 20.91
N SER A 104 8.39 11.68 21.21
CA SER A 104 9.41 12.73 21.40
C SER A 104 10.15 12.64 22.74
N VAL A 105 9.82 11.70 23.63
CA VAL A 105 10.57 11.50 24.89
C VAL A 105 11.94 10.84 24.64
N GLN A 106 12.32 10.55 23.39
CA GLN A 106 13.63 9.97 23.05
C GLN A 106 14.53 10.78 22.09
N GLY A 107 14.26 12.06 21.84
CA GLY A 107 15.30 12.92 21.25
C GLY A 107 14.81 14.10 20.41
N LEU A 108 15.18 15.28 20.90
CA LEU A 108 15.22 16.62 20.30
C LEU A 108 14.03 17.17 19.50
N GLN A 109 13.68 18.38 19.93
CA GLN A 109 12.74 19.34 19.36
C GLN A 109 13.11 19.69 17.92
N SER A 110 12.20 19.47 16.97
CA SER A 110 12.13 20.32 15.78
C SER A 110 10.68 20.74 15.53
N LEU A 111 10.49 22.07 15.51
CA LEU A 111 9.31 22.77 15.06
C LEU A 111 9.14 22.50 13.56
N ALA A 112 8.48 21.40 13.20
CA ALA A 112 8.05 21.15 11.83
C ALA A 112 6.61 21.63 11.63
N GLU A 113 6.45 22.40 10.56
CA GLU A 113 5.27 23.04 9.98
C GLU A 113 4.00 22.16 9.95
N PRO A 114 2.79 22.75 10.11
CA PRO A 114 1.51 22.05 10.13
C PRO A 114 1.08 21.38 8.80
N GLY A 115 1.96 21.33 7.79
CA GLY A 115 1.72 20.71 6.47
C GLY A 115 2.38 19.35 6.23
N ALA A 116 3.23 18.85 7.14
CA ALA A 116 3.98 17.61 6.94
C ALA A 116 3.18 16.36 7.38
N GLN A 117 2.07 16.06 6.70
CA GLN A 117 1.17 14.97 7.09
C GLN A 117 1.62 13.57 6.61
N ASN A 118 2.75 13.49 5.89
CA ASN A 118 3.31 12.25 5.35
C ASN A 118 4.44 11.73 6.26
N LEU A 119 4.09 11.00 7.31
CA LEU A 119 5.06 10.58 8.32
C LEU A 119 5.88 9.36 7.87
N ARG A 120 7.19 9.58 7.75
CA ARG A 120 8.23 8.56 7.74
C ARG A 120 8.36 7.96 9.16
N LEU A 121 8.13 6.64 9.31
CA LEU A 121 8.22 5.92 10.60
C LEU A 121 9.55 6.19 11.35
N LEU A 122 10.63 6.34 10.59
CA LEU A 122 11.95 6.79 11.00
C LEU A 122 12.33 8.00 10.14
N PRO A 123 12.38 9.23 10.69
CA PRO A 123 12.73 10.42 9.92
C PRO A 123 14.10 10.30 9.23
N GLU A 124 15.03 9.66 9.93
CA GLU A 124 16.44 9.49 9.55
C GLU A 124 16.76 8.08 8.99
N GLY A 125 15.74 7.24 8.75
CA GLY A 125 15.90 5.87 8.28
C GLY A 125 15.05 5.57 7.03
N PRO A 126 15.45 4.58 6.21
CA PRO A 126 14.61 4.13 5.11
C PRO A 126 13.33 3.50 5.66
N ASN A 127 12.18 4.10 5.35
CA ASN A 127 10.89 3.52 5.71
C ASN A 127 10.36 2.70 4.56
N ALA A 128 10.12 1.41 4.82
CA ALA A 128 9.50 0.52 3.86
C ALA A 128 7.99 0.81 3.66
N LEU A 129 7.35 1.52 4.60
CA LEU A 129 5.93 1.88 4.56
C LEU A 129 5.72 3.38 4.77
N HIS A 130 4.74 3.91 4.05
CA HIS A 130 4.11 5.20 4.24
C HIS A 130 2.93 5.08 5.20
N ILE A 131 2.81 6.01 6.13
CA ILE A 131 1.65 6.14 7.02
C ILE A 131 0.85 7.35 6.57
N VAL A 132 -0.41 7.12 6.23
CA VAL A 132 -1.33 8.14 5.74
C VAL A 132 -2.56 8.11 6.64
N ASP A 133 -2.85 9.24 7.27
CA ASP A 133 -3.99 9.39 8.17
C ASP A 133 -5.18 9.95 7.40
N GLY A 134 -6.25 9.16 7.33
CA GLY A 134 -7.58 9.59 6.93
C GLY A 134 -8.37 10.15 8.12
N PRO A 135 -9.63 10.57 7.90
CA PRO A 135 -10.46 11.14 8.96
C PRO A 135 -10.79 10.13 10.07
N GLU A 136 -11.01 8.86 9.70
CA GLU A 136 -11.45 7.80 10.61
C GLU A 136 -10.42 6.67 10.79
N GLN A 137 -9.53 6.50 9.80
CA GLN A 137 -8.62 5.37 9.72
C GLN A 137 -7.22 5.82 9.35
N ARG A 138 -6.23 5.14 9.93
CA ARG A 138 -4.82 5.21 9.54
C ARG A 138 -4.51 4.08 8.58
N TYR A 139 -3.88 4.42 7.46
CA TYR A 139 -3.45 3.48 6.44
C TYR A 139 -1.93 3.35 6.43
N PHE A 140 -1.46 2.11 6.40
CA PHE A 140 -0.06 1.77 6.21
C PHE A 140 0.10 1.20 4.80
N LEU A 141 0.90 1.84 3.97
CA LEU A 141 1.00 1.55 2.54
C LEU A 141 2.46 1.37 2.14
N GLY A 142 2.78 0.37 1.32
CA GLY A 142 4.12 0.29 0.73
C GLY A 142 4.26 -0.82 -0.31
N LEU A 143 5.21 -0.65 -1.23
CA LEU A 143 5.47 -1.62 -2.27
C LEU A 143 6.39 -2.73 -1.76
N VAL A 144 5.99 -3.98 -1.98
CA VAL A 144 6.70 -5.19 -1.55
C VAL A 144 6.94 -6.15 -2.73
N ASP A 145 7.70 -7.21 -2.48
CA ASP A 145 8.04 -8.26 -3.46
C ASP A 145 8.76 -7.73 -4.72
N LEU A 146 9.73 -6.83 -4.54
CA LEU A 146 10.51 -6.18 -5.60
C LEU A 146 11.57 -7.08 -6.27
N ALA A 147 11.55 -8.40 -6.07
CA ALA A 147 12.63 -9.30 -6.47
C ALA A 147 12.49 -9.86 -7.91
N THR A 148 11.41 -9.56 -8.63
CA THR A 148 11.13 -10.17 -9.94
C THR A 148 11.51 -9.25 -11.10
N VAL A 149 12.67 -9.52 -11.71
CA VAL A 149 13.13 -8.81 -12.92
C VAL A 149 12.55 -9.45 -14.17
N TYR A 150 11.97 -8.63 -15.06
CA TYR A 150 11.41 -9.03 -16.34
C TYR A 150 12.50 -9.33 -17.37
N GLY A 151 13.00 -10.56 -17.35
CA GLY A 151 13.95 -11.08 -18.34
C GLY A 151 13.29 -11.66 -19.61
N LEU A 152 14.12 -12.15 -20.54
CA LEU A 152 13.69 -12.75 -21.82
C LEU A 152 12.69 -13.90 -21.67
N ARG A 153 12.86 -14.77 -20.65
CA ARG A 153 11.91 -15.87 -20.37
C ARG A 153 10.51 -15.38 -20.07
N LYS A 154 10.40 -14.28 -19.32
CA LYS A 154 9.12 -13.67 -18.97
C LYS A 154 8.47 -12.98 -20.16
N ARG A 155 9.27 -12.42 -21.08
CA ARG A 155 8.77 -11.89 -22.36
C ARG A 155 8.13 -12.96 -23.23
N LEU A 156 8.74 -14.15 -23.28
CA LEU A 156 8.18 -15.28 -24.04
C LEU A 156 6.90 -15.82 -23.38
N GLU A 157 6.88 -15.92 -22.05
CA GLU A 157 5.69 -16.31 -21.28
C GLU A 157 4.53 -15.32 -21.50
N HIS A 158 4.83 -14.02 -21.51
CA HIS A 158 3.87 -12.96 -21.84
C HIS A 158 3.31 -13.13 -23.25
N LEU A 159 4.18 -13.29 -24.25
CA LEU A 159 3.77 -13.44 -25.65
C LEU A 159 2.87 -14.67 -25.83
N TRP A 160 3.22 -15.79 -25.20
CA TRP A 160 2.42 -17.01 -25.24
C TRP A 160 1.06 -16.86 -24.57
N LYS A 161 1.00 -16.22 -23.39
CA LYS A 161 -0.25 -15.94 -22.68
C LYS A 161 -1.14 -14.96 -23.42
N ALA A 162 -0.57 -13.90 -24.01
CA ALA A 162 -1.28 -12.94 -24.83
C ALA A 162 -1.88 -13.58 -26.09
N LEU A 163 -1.17 -14.52 -26.71
CA LEU A 163 -1.66 -15.26 -27.88
C LEU A 163 -2.79 -16.24 -27.51
N ARG A 164 -2.70 -16.90 -26.35
CA ARG A 164 -3.66 -17.94 -25.95
C ARG A 164 -4.92 -17.42 -25.25
N TYR A 165 -4.84 -16.27 -24.58
CA TYR A 165 -5.93 -15.71 -23.79
C TYR A 165 -6.06 -14.17 -24.00
N PRO A 166 -6.61 -13.72 -25.14
CA PRO A 166 -6.56 -12.30 -25.53
C PRO A 166 -7.36 -11.31 -24.65
N ASN A 167 -8.17 -11.77 -23.68
CA ASN A 167 -9.07 -10.92 -22.89
C ASN A 167 -8.99 -11.15 -21.36
N ARG A 168 -7.83 -11.54 -20.81
CA ARG A 168 -7.66 -11.68 -19.35
C ARG A 168 -6.50 -10.85 -18.82
N ALA A 169 -6.75 -10.08 -17.76
CA ALA A 169 -5.74 -9.28 -17.07
C ALA A 169 -4.86 -10.19 -16.19
N PHE A 170 -3.73 -10.64 -16.73
CA PHE A 170 -2.76 -11.45 -15.99
C PHE A 170 -1.69 -10.60 -15.29
N SER A 171 -0.97 -11.19 -14.34
CA SER A 171 0.19 -10.53 -13.70
C SER A 171 1.35 -10.33 -14.68
N THR A 172 1.51 -11.23 -15.64
CA THR A 172 2.51 -11.14 -16.71
C THR A 172 2.03 -10.18 -17.81
N VAL A 173 2.16 -8.88 -17.57
CA VAL A 173 2.01 -7.81 -18.56
C VAL A 173 3.36 -7.09 -18.75
N SER A 174 3.50 -6.22 -19.76
CA SER A 174 4.70 -5.38 -19.85
C SER A 174 4.86 -4.52 -18.58
N PRO A 175 6.09 -4.22 -18.12
CA PRO A 175 6.31 -3.39 -16.94
C PRO A 175 5.57 -2.05 -16.97
N ALA A 176 5.47 -1.41 -18.14
CA ALA A 176 4.71 -0.18 -18.32
C ALA A 176 3.20 -0.37 -18.10
N LEU A 177 2.61 -1.45 -18.61
CA LEU A 177 1.19 -1.76 -18.39
C LEU A 177 0.93 -2.16 -16.93
N TYR A 178 1.86 -2.89 -16.30
CA TYR A 178 1.76 -3.27 -14.89
C TYR A 178 1.73 -2.04 -13.99
N ALA A 179 2.69 -1.13 -14.16
CA ALA A 179 2.79 0.12 -13.42
C ALA A 179 1.51 0.95 -13.58
N ARG A 180 1.07 1.16 -14.82
CA ARG A 180 -0.16 1.91 -15.11
C ARG A 180 -1.39 1.29 -14.43
N ARG A 181 -1.54 -0.03 -14.51
CA ARG A 181 -2.67 -0.75 -13.91
C ARG A 181 -2.71 -0.57 -12.40
N LEU A 182 -1.56 -0.67 -11.72
CA LEU A 182 -1.50 -0.49 -10.28
C LEU A 182 -1.83 0.96 -9.89
N CYS A 183 -1.31 1.96 -10.60
CA CYS A 183 -1.67 3.37 -10.37
C CYS A 183 -3.17 3.62 -10.55
N GLN A 184 -3.76 3.10 -11.63
CA GLN A 184 -5.20 3.21 -11.89
C GLN A 184 -6.03 2.54 -10.79
N TRP A 185 -5.56 1.39 -10.28
CA TRP A 185 -6.23 0.75 -9.16
C TRP A 185 -6.22 1.65 -7.91
N VAL A 186 -5.07 2.24 -7.55
CA VAL A 186 -4.99 3.14 -6.39
C VAL A 186 -5.86 4.37 -6.59
N GLU A 187 -5.84 4.97 -7.78
CA GLU A 187 -6.67 6.14 -8.11
C GLU A 187 -8.17 5.85 -7.98
N ALA A 188 -8.62 4.66 -8.41
CA ALA A 188 -10.02 4.25 -8.36
C ALA A 188 -10.51 3.82 -6.97
N HIS A 189 -9.60 3.51 -6.04
CA HIS A 189 -9.93 3.00 -4.70
C HIS A 189 -9.50 3.96 -3.57
N THR A 190 -9.12 5.19 -3.91
CA THR A 190 -8.79 6.25 -2.94
C THR A 190 -9.69 7.45 -3.16
N ASP A 191 -10.21 8.02 -2.07
CA ASP A 191 -11.01 9.26 -2.01
C ASP A 191 -10.31 10.33 -1.16
#